data_AF-A0A1G8S348-F1
#
_entry.id   AF-A0A1G8S348-F1
#
_cell.length_a   1.000
_cell.length_b   1.000
_cell.length_c   1.000
_cell.angle_alpha   90.00
_cell.angle_beta   90.00
_cell.angle_gamma   90.00
#
_symmetry.space_group_name_H-M   'P 1'
#
loop_
_entity.id
_entity.type
_entity.pdbx_description
1 polymer ?
#
loop_
_entity_poly.entity_id
_entity_poly.type
_entity_poly.pdbx_seq_one_letter_code
_entity_poly.pdbx_strand_id
1 'polypeptide(L)' 'MNANQLINMITRMFVRKVVNKGLNAGIDRVSGGGKSRDQMTDAERSQARKGKQAARTARKAARITRRVGKF' A
#
# COMPACT_ATOMS: atom_id res chain seq x y z
N MET A 1 30.60 2.35 -19.84
CA MET A 1 29.64 1.70 -18.92
C MET A 1 29.37 2.66 -17.79
N ASN A 2 28.12 3.10 -17.68
CA ASN A 2 27.78 4.38 -17.07
C ASN A 2 27.62 4.25 -15.55
N ALA A 3 28.48 4.91 -14.78
CA ALA A 3 28.27 5.14 -13.34
C ALA A 3 26.87 5.73 -13.05
N ASN A 4 26.30 6.49 -14.00
CA ASN A 4 24.93 6.98 -13.94
C ASN A 4 23.87 5.86 -13.89
N GLN A 5 24.10 4.71 -14.54
CA GLN A 5 23.17 3.57 -14.47
C GLN A 5 23.25 2.88 -13.10
N LEU A 6 24.44 2.83 -12.50
CA LEU A 6 24.63 2.31 -11.14
C LEU A 6 23.94 3.21 -10.11
N ILE A 7 24.13 4.52 -10.20
CA ILE A 7 23.47 5.51 -9.34
C ILE A 7 21.95 5.44 -9.52
N ASN A 8 21.46 5.40 -10.75
CA ASN A 8 20.02 5.27 -11.03
C ASN A 8 19.45 3.97 -10.48
N MET A 9 20.21 2.86 -10.52
CA MET A 9 19.81 1.60 -9.90
C MET A 9 19.73 1.70 -8.37
N ILE A 10 20.77 2.23 -7.73
CA ILE A 10 20.86 2.32 -6.27
C ILE A 10 19.77 3.27 -5.75
N THR A 11 19.64 4.46 -6.33
CA THR A 11 18.61 5.44 -5.96
C THR A 11 17.22 4.85 -6.15
N ARG A 12 16.95 4.19 -7.29
CA ARG A 12 15.65 3.55 -7.53
C ARG A 12 15.38 2.42 -6.54
N MET A 13 16.40 1.63 -6.18
CA MET A 13 16.26 0.55 -5.20
C MET A 13 16.05 1.10 -3.78
N PHE A 14 16.77 2.16 -3.42
CA PHE A 14 16.66 2.85 -2.14
C PHE A 14 15.30 3.50 -1.98
N VAL A 15 14.87 4.33 -2.94
CA VAL A 15 13.54 4.94 -2.96
C VAL A 15 12.47 3.86 -2.90
N ARG A 16 12.57 2.79 -3.70
CA ARG A 16 11.59 1.70 -3.66
C ARG A 16 11.54 1.01 -2.29
N LYS A 17 12.67 0.77 -1.63
CA LYS A 17 12.69 0.17 -0.28
C LYS A 17 12.17 1.12 0.79
N VAL A 18 12.56 2.40 0.76
CA VAL A 18 12.15 3.42 1.73
C VAL A 18 10.69 3.78 1.57
N VAL A 19 10.21 3.95 0.34
CA VAL A 19 8.80 4.23 0.07
C VAL A 19 7.95 3.00 0.41
N ASN A 20 8.35 1.79 0.04
CA ASN A 20 7.58 0.59 0.39
C ASN A 20 7.57 0.35 1.91
N LYS A 21 8.71 0.45 2.60
CA LYS A 21 8.75 0.26 4.05
C LYS A 21 8.16 1.44 4.81
N GLY A 22 8.35 2.66 4.35
CA GLY A 22 7.91 3.90 4.98
C GLY A 22 6.43 4.18 4.79
N LEU A 23 5.85 3.89 3.62
CA LEU A 23 4.40 3.90 3.46
C LEU A 23 3.75 2.75 4.21
N ASN A 24 4.31 1.54 4.18
CA ASN A 24 3.72 0.44 4.95
C ASN A 24 3.81 0.72 6.45
N ALA A 25 4.96 1.10 6.98
CA ALA A 25 5.11 1.43 8.40
C ALA A 25 4.34 2.70 8.79
N GLY A 26 4.29 3.71 7.92
CA GLY A 26 3.54 4.94 8.14
C GLY A 26 2.04 4.70 8.12
N ILE A 27 1.53 3.95 7.14
CA ILE A 27 0.13 3.54 7.09
C ILE A 27 -0.18 2.59 8.24
N ASP A 28 0.68 1.63 8.58
CA ASP A 28 0.46 0.71 9.71
C ASP A 28 0.44 1.46 11.05
N ARG A 29 1.21 2.54 11.19
CA ARG A 29 1.26 3.37 12.40
C ARG A 29 0.14 4.42 12.46
N VAL A 30 -0.31 4.92 11.31
CA VAL A 30 -1.38 5.93 11.21
C VAL A 30 -2.77 5.28 11.11
N SER A 31 -2.86 4.04 10.61
CA SER A 31 -4.13 3.30 10.47
C SER A 31 -4.31 2.16 11.49
N GLY A 32 -3.39 1.99 12.45
CA GLY A 32 -3.42 0.90 13.43
C GLY A 32 -3.17 -0.49 12.82
N GLY A 33 -2.67 -0.55 11.58
CA GLY A 33 -2.52 -1.75 10.77
C GLY A 33 -1.39 -2.72 11.17
N GLY A 34 -0.51 -2.33 12.08
CA GLY A 34 0.63 -3.17 12.50
C GLY A 34 0.32 -4.29 13.49
N LYS A 35 -0.89 -4.33 14.09
CA LYS A 35 -1.29 -5.40 15.02
C LYS A 35 -1.78 -6.61 14.22
N SER A 36 -1.26 -7.82 14.49
CA SER A 36 -1.88 -9.06 14.01
C SER A 36 -3.38 -9.06 14.37
N ARG A 37 -4.23 -9.73 13.57
CA ARG A 37 -5.70 -9.77 13.79
C ARG A 37 -6.09 -10.25 15.21
N ASP A 38 -5.16 -10.92 15.88
CA ASP A 38 -5.25 -11.44 17.25
C ASP A 38 -4.87 -10.41 18.33
N GLN A 39 -4.18 -9.33 17.98
CA GLN A 39 -3.79 -8.22 18.87
C GLN A 39 -4.67 -6.97 18.68
N MET A 40 -5.58 -6.97 17.71
CA MET A 40 -6.51 -5.86 17.47
C MET A 40 -7.68 -5.92 18.46
N THR A 41 -8.00 -4.78 19.07
CA THR A 41 -9.24 -4.60 19.83
C THR A 41 -10.47 -4.70 18.89
N ASP A 42 -11.65 -5.04 19.42
CA ASP A 42 -12.85 -5.20 18.58
C ASP A 42 -13.27 -3.91 17.85
N ALA A 43 -12.95 -2.75 18.43
CA ALA A 43 -13.12 -1.44 17.80
C ALA A 43 -12.21 -1.28 16.56
N GLU A 44 -10.91 -1.59 16.69
CA GLU A 44 -9.95 -1.56 15.57
C GLU A 44 -10.33 -2.57 14.47
N ARG A 45 -10.85 -3.74 14.85
CA ARG A 45 -11.31 -4.77 13.92
C ARG A 45 -12.52 -4.31 13.09
N SER A 46 -13.45 -3.57 13.70
CA SER A 46 -14.61 -2.98 13.01
C SER A 46 -14.17 -1.92 11.99
N GLN A 47 -13.26 -1.04 12.37
CA GLN A 47 -12.71 -0.02 11.48
C GLN A 47 -11.92 -0.63 10.31
N ALA A 48 -11.12 -1.67 10.57
CA ALA A 48 -10.42 -2.41 9.53
C ALA A 48 -11.37 -3.12 8.55
N ARG A 49 -12.51 -3.65 9.03
CA ARG A 49 -13.55 -4.24 8.16
C ARG A 49 -14.18 -3.18 7.25
N LYS A 50 -14.54 -2.01 7.79
CA LYS A 50 -15.06 -0.87 7.01
C LYS A 50 -14.05 -0.41 5.96
N GLY A 51 -12.78 -0.26 6.34
CA GLY A 51 -11.70 0.08 5.41
C GLY A 51 -11.48 -0.97 4.30
N LYS A 52 -11.53 -2.27 4.64
CA LYS A 52 -11.45 -3.36 3.65
C LYS A 52 -12.62 -3.34 2.68
N GLN A 53 -13.84 -3.03 3.14
CA GLN A 53 -15.01 -2.95 2.28
C GLN A 53 -14.92 -1.78 1.30
N ALA A 54 -14.52 -0.59 1.78
CA ALA A 54 -14.24 0.56 0.93
C ALA A 54 -13.16 0.25 -0.11
N ALA A 55 -12.05 -0.37 0.30
CA ALA A 55 -10.98 -0.77 -0.61
C ALA A 55 -11.44 -1.81 -1.65
N ARG A 56 -12.32 -2.75 -1.28
CA ARG A 56 -12.90 -3.72 -2.23
C ARG A 56 -13.75 -3.03 -3.29
N THR A 57 -14.58 -2.07 -2.90
CA THR A 57 -15.40 -1.29 -3.84
C THR A 57 -14.53 -0.47 -4.77
N ALA A 58 -13.53 0.24 -4.24
CA ALA A 58 -12.58 1.01 -5.04
C ALA A 58 -11.82 0.13 -6.04
N ARG A 59 -11.37 -1.07 -5.63
CA ARG A 59 -10.72 -2.04 -6.53
C ARG A 59 -11.64 -2.52 -7.64
N LYS A 60 -12.93 -2.75 -7.36
CA LYS A 60 -13.91 -3.13 -8.39
C LYS A 60 -14.11 -2.00 -9.40
N ALA A 61 -14.30 -0.78 -8.92
CA ALA A 61 -14.42 0.41 -9.78
C ALA A 61 -13.16 0.57 -10.65
N ALA A 62 -11.97 0.53 -10.05
CA ALA A 62 -10.71 0.65 -10.78
C ALA A 62 -10.51 -0.46 -11.84
N ARG A 63 -10.98 -1.69 -11.59
CA ARG A 63 -10.93 -2.78 -12.60
C ARG A 63 -11.85 -2.49 -13.78
N ILE A 64 -13.04 -1.94 -13.52
CA ILE A 64 -13.98 -1.54 -14.57
C ILE A 64 -13.34 -0.40 -15.37
N THR A 65 -12.88 0.65 -14.70
CA THR A 65 -12.18 1.78 -15.35
C THR A 65 -11.00 1.32 -16.19
N ARG A 66 -10.18 0.38 -15.69
CA ARG A 66 -9.05 -0.18 -16.47
C ARG A 66 -9.49 -1.00 -17.69
N ARG A 67 -10.65 -1.64 -17.65
CA ARG A 67 -11.16 -2.39 -18.80
C ARG A 67 -11.78 -1.46 -19.83
N VAL A 68 -12.51 -0.44 -19.37
CA VAL A 68 -13.15 0.56 -20.23
C VAL A 68 -12.10 1.44 -20.90
N GLY A 69 -11.10 1.92 -20.17
CA GLY A 69 -10.03 2.76 -20.73
C GLY A 69 -8.95 2.00 -21.51
N LYS A 70 -9.11 0.70 -21.75
CA LYS A 70 -8.24 -0.10 -22.62
C LYS A 70 -8.81 -0.28 -24.03
N PHE A 71 -10.03 0.21 -24.27
CA PHE A 71 -10.62 0.37 -25.60
C PHE A 71 -10.52 1.84 -26.01
#